data_AF-A0A378B6N3-F1
#
_entry.id   AF-A0A378B6N3-F1
#
_cell.length_a   1.000
_cell.length_b   1.000
_cell.length_c   1.000
_cell.angle_alpha   90.00
_cell.angle_beta   90.00
_cell.angle_gamma   90.00
#
_symmetry.space_group_name_H-M   'P 1'
#
loop_
_entity.id
_entity.type
_entity.pdbx_description
1 polymer ?
#
loop_
_entity_poly.entity_id
_entity_poly.type
_entity_poly.pdbx_seq_one_letter_code
_entity_poly.pdbx_strand_id
1 'polypeptide(L)'
;MPVYDALYDGGVEHLLCRHEQGAAMAAIGYARATGKTGVCIATSGPGATNLITGLADALLDSIPIVAITGQVAAPFIGTDAFQEVDVLGLSLACTKHSFLVQSLDELPRVIAEAFQVANSGRPGPVLVDILRIFRWRRATSIPISLPSPMRWHFRRRKWRRLCRCWPNRSNRCCMLAAGSAWRRRYRLCANSWR
;
A
#
# COMPACT_ATOMS: atom_id res chain seq x y z
N MET A 1 13.12 -14.83 13.03
CA MET A 1 13.67 -13.87 12.04
C MET A 1 13.24 -12.50 12.55
N PRO A 2 14.14 -11.54 12.74
CA PRO A 2 13.92 -10.47 13.73
C PRO A 2 12.66 -9.62 13.51
N VAL A 3 12.22 -9.43 12.27
CA VAL A 3 10.96 -8.74 11.94
C VAL A 3 9.73 -9.56 12.35
N TYR A 4 9.75 -10.87 12.12
CA TYR A 4 8.68 -11.79 12.56
C TYR A 4 8.63 -11.92 14.09
N ASP A 5 9.80 -11.93 14.72
CA ASP A 5 9.91 -12.00 16.18
C ASP A 5 9.30 -10.73 16.81
N ALA A 6 9.59 -9.55 16.24
CA ALA A 6 8.99 -8.28 16.66
C ALA A 6 7.48 -8.17 16.35
N LEU A 7 6.98 -8.80 15.29
CA LEU A 7 5.54 -8.84 15.00
C LEU A 7 4.77 -9.64 16.05
N TYR A 8 5.36 -10.73 16.54
CA TYR A 8 4.79 -11.54 17.60
C TYR A 8 4.63 -10.74 18.90
N ASP A 9 5.67 -9.97 19.26
CA ASP A 9 5.67 -9.12 20.47
C ASP A 9 4.86 -7.83 20.30
N GLY A 10 4.66 -7.38 19.06
CA GLY A 10 4.05 -6.08 18.72
C GLY A 10 2.51 -6.05 18.74
N GLY A 11 1.84 -7.18 19.02
CA GLY A 11 0.38 -7.26 19.10
C GLY A 11 -0.34 -7.06 17.75
N VAL A 12 0.37 -7.21 16.63
CA VAL A 12 -0.21 -7.17 15.28
C VAL A 12 -0.67 -8.57 14.92
N GLU A 13 -1.93 -8.70 14.50
CA GLU A 13 -2.43 -9.97 13.97
C GLU A 13 -1.72 -10.31 12.66
N HIS A 14 -0.92 -11.37 12.69
CA HIS A 14 -0.20 -11.87 11.53
C HIS A 14 -0.96 -13.02 10.89
N LEU A 15 -1.26 -12.88 9.59
CA LEU A 15 -1.90 -13.93 8.79
C LEU A 15 -0.85 -14.57 7.88
N LEU A 16 -0.49 -15.83 8.18
CA LEU A 16 0.46 -16.58 7.38
C LEU A 16 -0.18 -17.08 6.09
N CYS A 17 0.24 -16.52 4.96
CA CYS A 17 -0.09 -17.06 3.64
C CYS A 17 0.95 -18.10 3.20
N ARG A 18 0.51 -19.10 2.43
CA ARG A 18 1.41 -20.14 1.87
C ARG A 18 2.18 -19.69 0.63
N HIS A 19 1.82 -18.54 0.08
CA HIS A 19 2.46 -17.94 -1.09
C HIS A 19 2.34 -16.41 -0.98
N GLU A 20 3.39 -15.67 -1.35
CA GLU A 20 3.44 -14.20 -1.20
C GLU A 20 2.41 -13.51 -2.10
N GLN A 21 2.17 -14.02 -3.30
CA GLN A 21 1.05 -13.59 -4.13
C GLN A 21 -0.29 -13.68 -3.38
N GLY A 22 -0.50 -14.75 -2.60
CA GLY A 22 -1.69 -14.90 -1.75
C GLY A 22 -1.75 -13.84 -0.64
N ALA A 23 -0.61 -13.46 -0.07
CA ALA A 23 -0.51 -12.37 0.90
C ALA A 23 -0.88 -11.01 0.29
N ALA A 24 -0.41 -10.72 -0.93
CA ALA A 24 -0.78 -9.50 -1.64
C ALA A 24 -2.29 -9.48 -1.93
N MET A 25 -2.86 -10.57 -2.43
CA MET A 25 -4.30 -10.68 -2.72
C MET A 25 -5.16 -10.57 -1.45
N ALA A 26 -4.71 -11.15 -0.33
CA ALA A 26 -5.38 -11.00 0.95
C ALA A 26 -5.36 -9.53 1.44
N ALA A 27 -4.22 -8.84 1.30
CA ALA A 27 -4.10 -7.42 1.62
C ALA A 27 -5.01 -6.55 0.73
N ILE A 28 -5.16 -6.90 -0.56
CA ILE A 28 -6.12 -6.28 -1.48
C ILE A 28 -7.55 -6.45 -0.97
N GLY A 29 -7.94 -7.68 -0.62
CA GLY A 29 -9.26 -7.99 -0.08
C GLY A 29 -9.55 -7.21 1.20
N TYR A 30 -8.59 -7.19 2.13
CA TYR A 30 -8.68 -6.42 3.37
C TYR A 30 -8.88 -4.92 3.10
N ALA A 31 -8.09 -4.33 2.20
CA ALA A 31 -8.17 -2.91 1.88
C ALA A 31 -9.48 -2.52 1.19
N ARG A 32 -10.08 -3.44 0.41
CA ARG A 32 -11.41 -3.26 -0.18
C ARG A 32 -12.52 -3.35 0.86
N ALA A 33 -12.48 -4.36 1.72
CA ALA A 33 -13.53 -4.63 2.71
C ALA A 33 -13.56 -3.57 3.83
N THR A 34 -12.39 -3.17 4.32
CA THR A 34 -12.30 -2.25 5.48
C THR A 34 -12.16 -0.78 5.08
N GLY A 35 -11.74 -0.50 3.84
CA GLY A 35 -11.35 0.83 3.40
C GLY A 35 -10.04 1.34 4.02
N LYS A 36 -9.32 0.51 4.80
CA LYS A 36 -8.00 0.80 5.35
C LYS A 36 -6.89 0.37 4.37
N THR A 37 -5.65 0.74 4.68
CA THR A 37 -4.47 0.29 3.91
C THR A 37 -4.16 -1.16 4.24
N GLY A 38 -3.98 -1.99 3.20
CA GLY A 38 -3.50 -3.37 3.37
C GLY A 38 -1.99 -3.40 3.53
N VAL A 39 -1.49 -4.35 4.31
CA VAL A 39 -0.04 -4.56 4.49
C VAL A 39 0.28 -6.01 4.16
N CYS A 40 1.32 -6.24 3.37
CA CYS A 40 1.87 -7.57 3.14
C CYS A 40 3.39 -7.54 3.34
N ILE A 41 3.95 -8.68 3.73
CA ILE A 41 5.38 -8.82 4.05
C ILE A 41 5.91 -10.03 3.29
N ALA A 42 7.06 -9.87 2.64
CA ALA A 42 7.79 -10.94 1.99
C ALA A 42 9.29 -10.84 2.26
N THR A 43 10.01 -11.95 2.02
CA THR A 43 11.47 -11.97 2.07
C THR A 43 12.08 -11.37 0.79
N SER A 44 13.41 -11.25 0.75
CA SER A 44 14.17 -10.85 -0.44
C SER A 44 14.06 -11.85 -1.59
N GLY A 45 14.52 -11.44 -2.78
CA GLY A 45 14.62 -12.30 -3.96
C GLY A 45 13.27 -12.90 -4.35
N PRO A 46 13.09 -14.23 -4.29
CA PRO A 46 11.88 -14.91 -4.77
C PRO A 46 10.59 -14.44 -4.06
N GLY A 47 10.67 -14.11 -2.78
CA GLY A 47 9.51 -13.63 -2.02
C GLY A 47 9.02 -12.28 -2.55
N ALA A 48 9.95 -11.36 -2.81
CA ALA A 48 9.65 -10.06 -3.38
C ALA A 48 9.13 -10.16 -4.83
N THR A 49 9.72 -11.03 -5.66
CA THR A 49 9.24 -11.23 -7.03
C THR A 49 7.83 -11.82 -7.07
N ASN A 50 7.48 -12.69 -6.12
CA ASN A 50 6.13 -13.26 -6.02
C ASN A 50 5.04 -12.24 -5.65
N LEU A 51 5.41 -11.07 -5.11
CA LEU A 51 4.46 -9.99 -4.82
C LEU A 51 4.09 -9.17 -6.06
N ILE A 52 4.93 -9.13 -7.10
CA ILE A 52 4.80 -8.21 -8.24
C ILE A 52 3.42 -8.30 -8.90
N THR A 53 2.89 -9.51 -9.11
CA THR A 53 1.56 -9.70 -9.69
C THR A 53 0.45 -9.06 -8.85
N GLY A 54 0.53 -9.17 -7.52
CA GLY A 54 -0.44 -8.55 -6.62
C GLY A 54 -0.29 -7.03 -6.55
N LEU A 55 0.94 -6.51 -6.63
CA LEU A 55 1.18 -5.07 -6.70
C LEU A 55 0.62 -4.48 -8.00
N ALA A 56 0.82 -5.15 -9.13
CA ALA A 56 0.24 -4.72 -10.40
C ALA A 56 -1.29 -4.64 -10.34
N ASP A 57 -1.96 -5.65 -9.78
CA ASP A 57 -3.42 -5.64 -9.58
C ASP A 57 -3.86 -4.46 -8.70
N ALA A 58 -3.19 -4.25 -7.56
CA ALA A 58 -3.49 -3.16 -6.64
C ALA A 58 -3.30 -1.78 -7.30
N LEU A 59 -2.31 -1.63 -8.18
CA LEU A 59 -2.05 -0.38 -8.90
C LEU A 59 -3.17 -0.05 -9.89
N LEU A 60 -3.58 -1.04 -10.68
CA LEU A 60 -4.66 -0.89 -11.65
C LEU A 60 -5.99 -0.55 -10.96
N ASP A 61 -6.28 -1.24 -9.85
CA ASP A 61 -7.53 -1.09 -9.10
C ASP A 61 -7.51 0.05 -8.06
N SER A 62 -6.39 0.79 -7.97
CA SER A 62 -6.23 1.94 -7.07
C SER A 62 -6.45 1.58 -5.59
N ILE A 63 -5.72 0.57 -5.15
CA ILE A 63 -5.86 -0.01 -3.82
C ILE A 63 -4.63 0.35 -2.98
N PRO A 64 -4.80 0.99 -1.81
CA PRO A 64 -3.70 1.37 -0.94
C PRO A 64 -3.15 0.13 -0.29
N ILE A 65 -1.95 -0.26 -0.71
CA ILE A 65 -1.18 -1.35 -0.12
C ILE A 65 0.21 -0.85 0.21
N VAL A 66 0.74 -1.29 1.34
CA VAL A 66 2.16 -1.15 1.67
C VAL A 66 2.75 -2.56 1.71
N ALA A 67 3.63 -2.85 0.76
CA ALA A 67 4.37 -4.11 0.71
C ALA A 67 5.77 -3.91 1.30
N ILE A 68 6.12 -4.75 2.26
CA ILE A 68 7.41 -4.69 2.94
C ILE A 68 8.23 -5.90 2.49
N THR A 69 9.39 -5.65 1.90
CA THR A 69 10.32 -6.68 1.46
C THR A 69 11.63 -6.59 2.21
N GLY A 70 12.30 -7.72 2.38
CA GLY A 70 13.70 -7.74 2.79
C GLY A 70 14.61 -7.62 1.57
N GLN A 71 15.85 -7.20 1.80
CA GLN A 71 16.90 -7.15 0.80
C GLN A 71 18.24 -7.61 1.40
N VAL A 72 19.21 -7.95 0.55
CA VAL A 72 20.59 -8.24 0.99
C VAL A 72 21.24 -7.05 1.69
N ALA A 73 22.33 -7.26 2.42
CA ALA A 73 23.02 -6.15 3.08
C ALA A 73 23.74 -5.28 2.03
N ALA A 74 23.90 -3.99 2.29
CA ALA A 74 24.47 -3.03 1.34
C ALA A 74 25.77 -3.47 0.64
N PRO A 75 26.76 -4.10 1.32
CA PRO A 75 28.00 -4.52 0.67
C PRO A 75 27.83 -5.64 -0.37
N PHE A 76 26.69 -6.33 -0.33
CA PHE A 76 26.38 -7.45 -1.22
C PHE A 76 25.49 -7.04 -2.40
N ILE A 77 25.08 -5.77 -2.49
CA ILE A 77 24.33 -5.27 -3.64
C ILE A 77 25.29 -5.16 -4.83
N GLY A 78 24.91 -5.74 -5.96
CA GLY A 78 25.69 -5.86 -7.20
C GLY A 78 26.70 -7.00 -7.20
N THR A 79 26.59 -7.98 -6.28
CA THR A 79 27.57 -9.07 -6.14
C THR A 79 27.04 -10.45 -6.51
N ASP A 80 25.83 -10.51 -7.07
CA ASP A 80 25.08 -11.75 -7.33
C ASP A 80 24.94 -12.60 -6.04
N ALA A 81 24.69 -11.91 -4.93
CA ALA A 81 24.57 -12.56 -3.64
C ALA A 81 23.30 -13.43 -3.56
N PHE A 82 23.30 -14.37 -2.62
CA PHE A 82 22.16 -15.27 -2.44
C PHE A 82 20.86 -14.49 -2.15
N GLN A 83 19.83 -14.72 -2.99
CA GLN A 83 18.53 -14.02 -2.97
C GLN A 83 18.61 -12.51 -3.25
N GLU A 84 19.68 -12.05 -3.88
CA GLU A 84 19.75 -10.70 -4.43
C GLU A 84 18.92 -10.62 -5.72
N VAL A 85 17.99 -9.65 -5.77
CA VAL A 85 17.23 -9.27 -6.96
C VAL A 85 16.99 -7.76 -6.90
N ASP A 86 17.07 -7.08 -8.04
CA ASP A 86 16.66 -5.68 -8.16
C ASP A 86 15.12 -5.55 -8.11
N VAL A 87 14.58 -5.61 -6.89
CA VAL A 87 13.15 -5.46 -6.63
C VAL A 87 12.68 -4.03 -6.93
N LEU A 88 13.53 -3.03 -6.73
CA LEU A 88 13.20 -1.65 -7.07
C LEU A 88 12.90 -1.53 -8.56
N GLY A 89 13.83 -1.95 -9.42
CA GLY A 89 13.64 -1.93 -10.87
C GLY A 89 12.38 -2.68 -11.33
N LEU A 90 12.13 -3.87 -10.77
CA LEU A 90 10.92 -4.65 -11.05
C LEU A 90 9.63 -3.94 -10.61
N SER A 91 9.67 -3.25 -9.46
CA SER A 91 8.48 -2.65 -8.84
C SER A 91 8.08 -1.30 -9.44
N LEU A 92 8.96 -0.62 -10.18
CA LEU A 92 8.68 0.71 -10.74
C LEU A 92 7.44 0.76 -11.64
N ALA A 93 7.16 -0.32 -12.38
CA ALA A 93 6.01 -0.39 -13.28
C ALA A 93 4.71 -0.81 -12.57
N CYS A 94 4.79 -1.41 -11.39
CA CYS A 94 3.66 -2.00 -10.67
C CYS A 94 3.37 -1.34 -9.31
N THR A 95 4.08 -0.27 -8.98
CA THR A 95 3.87 0.50 -7.75
C THR A 95 3.76 1.99 -8.03
N LYS A 96 3.15 2.72 -7.09
CA LYS A 96 3.13 4.18 -7.11
C LYS A 96 4.46 4.76 -6.70
N HIS A 97 5.14 4.10 -5.78
CA HIS A 97 6.46 4.48 -5.28
C HIS A 97 7.12 3.28 -4.62
N SER A 98 8.46 3.28 -4.65
CA SER A 98 9.29 2.27 -4.00
C SER A 98 10.36 2.97 -3.17
N PHE A 99 10.47 2.59 -1.90
CA PHE A 99 11.49 3.07 -0.99
C PHE A 99 12.56 2.00 -0.78
N LEU A 100 13.82 2.42 -0.66
CA LEU A 100 14.93 1.58 -0.22
C LEU A 100 15.44 2.09 1.12
N VAL A 101 15.31 1.28 2.16
CA VAL A 101 15.74 1.58 3.53
C VAL A 101 17.11 0.95 3.76
N GLN A 102 18.12 1.78 3.94
CA GLN A 102 19.51 1.40 4.17
C GLN A 102 19.91 1.47 5.66
N SER A 103 19.16 2.21 6.47
CA SER A 103 19.43 2.45 7.89
C SER A 103 18.19 2.23 8.77
N LEU A 104 18.40 1.89 10.05
CA LEU A 104 17.28 1.71 11.00
C LEU A 104 16.64 3.05 11.40
N ASP A 105 17.39 4.14 11.36
CA ASP A 105 16.94 5.45 11.83
C ASP A 105 15.90 6.07 10.88
N GLU A 106 15.95 5.74 9.59
CA GLU A 106 14.97 6.23 8.61
C GLU A 106 13.69 5.39 8.55
N LEU A 107 13.74 4.13 9.02
CA LEU A 107 12.63 3.19 8.90
C LEU A 107 11.30 3.74 9.44
N PRO A 108 11.22 4.37 10.64
CA PRO A 108 9.99 4.98 11.13
C PRO A 108 9.41 6.03 10.18
N ARG A 109 10.28 6.87 9.62
CA ARG A 109 9.91 7.95 8.71
C ARG A 109 9.40 7.39 7.38
N VAL A 110 10.15 6.44 6.80
CA VAL A 110 9.83 5.83 5.52
C VAL A 110 8.51 5.06 5.60
N ILE A 111 8.26 4.33 6.68
CA ILE A 111 6.97 3.64 6.87
C ILE A 111 5.83 4.66 6.92
N ALA A 112 5.95 5.73 7.72
CA ALA A 112 4.91 6.77 7.79
C ALA A 112 4.65 7.43 6.42
N GLU A 113 5.71 7.70 5.67
CA GLU A 113 5.65 8.24 4.31
C GLU A 113 5.00 7.26 3.33
N ALA A 114 5.32 5.96 3.41
CA ALA A 114 4.73 4.92 2.58
C ALA A 114 3.21 4.85 2.76
N PHE A 115 2.70 4.92 3.99
CA PHE A 115 1.26 4.99 4.25
C PHE A 115 0.64 6.28 3.70
N GLN A 116 1.33 7.42 3.76
CA GLN A 116 0.85 8.66 3.15
C GLN A 116 0.75 8.54 1.63
N VAL A 117 1.81 8.07 0.99
CA VAL A 117 1.88 7.92 -0.47
C VAL A 117 0.85 6.91 -0.96
N ALA A 118 0.66 5.79 -0.27
CA ALA A 118 -0.34 4.77 -0.63
C ALA A 118 -1.78 5.34 -0.63
N ASN A 119 -2.07 6.31 0.25
CA ASN A 119 -3.41 6.89 0.40
C ASN A 119 -3.61 8.23 -0.32
N SER A 120 -2.54 8.93 -0.70
CA SER A 120 -2.63 10.26 -1.31
C SER A 120 -3.16 10.21 -2.74
N GLY A 121 -3.88 11.24 -3.19
CA GLY A 121 -4.34 11.35 -4.58
C GLY A 121 -5.18 10.12 -5.01
N ARG A 122 -4.75 9.47 -6.09
CA ARG A 122 -5.24 8.13 -6.46
C ARG A 122 -4.51 7.11 -5.56
N PRO A 123 -5.24 6.35 -4.73
CA PRO A 123 -4.62 5.34 -3.88
C PRO A 123 -3.92 4.28 -4.73
N GLY A 124 -2.88 3.66 -4.20
CA GLY A 124 -2.13 2.64 -4.91
C GLY A 124 -1.09 1.96 -4.02
N PRO A 125 -0.44 0.93 -4.55
CA PRO A 125 0.56 0.15 -3.83
C PRO A 125 1.88 0.91 -3.72
N VAL A 126 2.55 0.76 -2.58
CA VAL A 126 3.88 1.28 -2.29
C VAL A 126 4.74 0.13 -1.79
N LEU A 127 5.97 0.03 -2.31
CA LEU A 127 6.96 -0.93 -1.84
C LEU A 127 7.92 -0.27 -0.85
N VAL A 128 8.27 -0.96 0.23
CA VAL A 128 9.32 -0.58 1.17
C VAL A 128 10.30 -1.74 1.25
N ASP A 129 11.45 -1.59 0.60
CA ASP A 129 12.51 -2.58 0.57
C ASP A 129 13.54 -2.28 1.66
N ILE A 130 13.76 -3.24 2.58
CA ILE A 130 14.59 -3.03 3.77
C ILE A 130 15.86 -3.87 3.64
N LEU A 131 17.01 -3.19 3.55
CA LEU A 131 18.31 -3.87 3.55
C LEU A 131 18.49 -4.67 4.82
N ARG A 132 19.12 -5.84 4.71
CA ARG A 132 19.52 -6.63 5.89
C ARG A 132 20.58 -5.87 6.68
N ILE A 133 20.19 -5.31 7.80
CA ILE A 133 21.09 -4.59 8.71
C ILE A 133 21.66 -5.58 9.73
N PHE A 134 22.99 -5.75 9.75
CA PHE A 134 23.69 -6.70 10.63
C PHE A 134 23.62 -6.31 12.12
N ARG A 135 23.28 -5.05 12.42
CA ARG A 135 23.30 -4.50 13.79
C ARG A 135 21.89 -4.18 14.29
N TRP A 136 21.29 -5.11 15.03
CA TRP A 136 20.08 -4.88 15.81
C TRP A 136 20.40 -4.06 17.06
N ARG A 137 20.56 -2.74 16.91
CA ARG A 137 20.43 -1.84 18.06
C ARG A 137 18.95 -1.65 18.34
N ARG A 138 18.53 -1.74 19.62
CA ARG A 138 17.18 -1.31 20.02
C ARG A 138 17.00 0.13 19.52
N ALA A 139 16.14 0.30 18.51
CA ALA A 139 15.76 1.62 18.09
C ALA A 139 15.05 2.27 19.29
N THR A 140 15.58 3.40 19.75
CA THR A 140 14.88 4.26 20.71
C THR A 140 13.53 4.58 20.12
N SER A 141 12.45 4.35 20.87
CA SER A 141 11.09 4.62 20.42
C SER A 141 10.95 6.11 20.09
N ILE A 142 11.06 6.46 18.80
CA ILE A 142 10.76 7.80 18.32
C ILE A 142 9.23 7.88 18.23
N PRO A 143 8.56 8.88 18.83
CA PRO A 143 7.12 9.03 18.68
C PRO A 143 6.78 9.31 17.21
N ILE A 144 6.20 8.30 16.53
CA ILE A 144 5.72 8.43 15.16
C ILE A 144 4.32 9.03 15.21
N SER A 145 4.18 10.29 14.81
CA SER A 145 2.86 10.85 14.53
C SER A 145 2.37 10.31 13.18
N LEU A 146 1.48 9.32 13.21
CA LEU A 146 0.72 8.97 12.01
C LEU A 146 -0.13 10.19 11.62
N PRO A 147 -0.02 10.70 10.39
CA PRO A 147 -0.83 11.83 9.97
C PRO A 147 -2.31 11.44 10.03
N SER A 148 -3.12 12.37 10.52
CA SER A 148 -4.57 12.20 10.59
C SER A 148 -5.15 11.83 9.20
N PRO A 149 -6.14 10.91 9.13
CA PRO A 149 -6.72 10.49 7.86
C PRO A 149 -7.23 11.71 7.09
N MET A 150 -6.71 11.89 5.87
CA MET A 150 -6.99 13.07 5.05
C MET A 150 -8.49 13.17 4.76
N ARG A 151 -9.13 14.21 5.31
CA ARG A 151 -10.52 14.55 4.99
C ARG A 151 -10.58 15.16 3.59
N TRP A 152 -11.21 14.45 2.67
CA TRP A 152 -11.50 14.98 1.34
C TRP A 152 -12.55 16.10 1.41
N HIS A 153 -12.15 17.36 1.19
CA HIS A 153 -13.08 18.46 1.01
C HIS A 153 -13.65 18.48 -0.41
N PHE A 154 -14.90 18.01 -0.55
CA PHE A 154 -15.62 18.04 -1.82
C PHE A 154 -16.27 19.41 -2.05
N ARG A 155 -15.75 20.20 -3.00
CA ARG A 155 -16.33 21.50 -3.38
C ARG A 155 -17.65 21.30 -4.14
N ARG A 156 -18.78 21.22 -3.41
CA ARG A 156 -20.16 21.04 -3.94
C ARG A 156 -20.53 22.00 -5.08
N ARG A 157 -19.91 23.18 -5.17
CA ARG A 157 -20.21 24.21 -6.19
C ARG A 157 -19.89 23.78 -7.63
N LYS A 158 -18.88 22.92 -7.87
CA LYS A 158 -18.49 22.49 -9.23
C LYS A 158 -19.54 21.56 -9.86
N TRP A 159 -20.17 20.71 -9.06
CA TRP A 159 -21.22 19.78 -9.49
C TRP A 159 -22.54 20.47 -9.84
N ARG A 160 -22.92 21.53 -9.12
CA ARG A 160 -24.15 22.29 -9.46
C ARG A 160 -24.10 22.96 -10.84
N ARG A 161 -22.91 23.28 -11.36
CA ARG A 161 -22.74 23.74 -12.76
C ARG A 161 -22.78 22.57 -13.75
N LEU A 162 -22.11 21.46 -13.45
CA LEU A 162 -22.15 20.25 -14.30
C LEU A 162 -23.56 19.67 -14.45
N CYS A 163 -24.34 19.63 -13.37
CA CYS A 163 -25.74 19.19 -13.40
C CYS A 163 -26.65 20.17 -14.18
N ARG A 164 -26.27 21.46 -14.34
CA ARG A 164 -27.01 22.44 -15.15
C ARG A 164 -26.64 22.38 -16.63
N CYS A 165 -25.44 21.89 -16.96
CA CYS A 165 -25.05 21.60 -18.35
C CYS A 165 -25.62 20.27 -18.85
N TRP A 166 -26.34 19.51 -18.01
CA TRP A 166 -27.02 18.30 -18.40
C TRP A 166 -28.25 18.69 -19.25
N PRO A 167 -28.36 18.25 -20.51
CA PRO A 167 -29.54 18.52 -21.32
C PRO A 167 -30.77 17.98 -20.60
N ASN A 168 -31.71 18.86 -20.30
CA ASN A 168 -32.99 18.52 -19.73
C ASN A 168 -33.73 17.64 -20.76
N ARG A 169 -34.10 16.41 -20.39
CA ARG A 169 -34.84 15.40 -21.19
C ARG A 169 -34.07 14.62 -22.28
N SER A 170 -33.20 13.70 -21.87
CA SER A 170 -33.07 12.44 -22.63
C SER A 170 -33.10 11.26 -21.67
N ASN A 171 -34.09 10.37 -21.83
CA ASN A 171 -34.30 9.15 -21.03
C ASN A 171 -33.21 8.07 -21.23
N ARG A 172 -32.00 8.46 -21.65
CA ARG A 172 -30.87 7.56 -21.96
C ARG A 172 -29.55 8.16 -21.52
N CYS A 173 -29.46 8.62 -20.28
CA CYS A 173 -28.20 9.10 -19.73
C CYS A 173 -27.73 8.15 -18.63
N CYS A 174 -26.83 7.23 -18.99
CA CYS A 174 -26.15 6.35 -18.05
C CYS A 174 -24.91 7.04 -17.50
N MET A 175 -24.84 7.21 -16.17
CA MET A 175 -23.65 7.71 -15.51
C MET A 175 -22.66 6.56 -15.31
N LEU A 176 -21.57 6.56 -16.10
CA LEU A 176 -20.48 5.61 -15.95
C LEU A 176 -19.50 6.15 -14.90
N ALA A 177 -19.34 5.40 -13.80
CA ALA A 177 -18.41 5.75 -12.73
C ALA A 177 -17.21 4.80 -12.76
N ALA A 178 -16.00 5.34 -13.00
CA ALA A 178 -14.75 4.58 -12.95
C ALA A 178 -14.27 4.36 -11.49
N GLY A 179 -13.40 3.38 -11.27
CA GLY A 179 -13.07 2.74 -9.98
C GLY A 179 -12.80 3.64 -8.76
N SER A 180 -12.34 4.88 -8.92
CA SER A 180 -12.17 5.81 -7.79
C SER A 180 -13.51 6.25 -7.16
N ALA A 181 -14.63 6.11 -7.88
CA ALA A 181 -15.97 6.39 -7.36
C ALA A 181 -16.50 5.30 -6.41
N TRP A 182 -15.99 4.06 -6.49
CA TRP A 182 -16.45 2.92 -5.70
C TRP A 182 -16.13 3.07 -4.20
N ARG A 183 -14.99 3.68 -3.83
CA ARG A 183 -14.63 3.94 -2.41
C ARG A 183 -15.63 4.84 -1.67
N ARG A 184 -16.42 5.66 -2.37
CA ARG A 184 -17.39 6.55 -1.72
C ARG A 184 -18.74 5.90 -1.46
N ARG A 185 -19.12 4.86 -2.21
CA ARG A 185 -20.47 4.28 -2.12
C ARG A 185 -20.64 3.37 -0.89
N TYR A 186 -19.57 2.76 -0.39
CA TYR A 186 -19.63 1.96 0.85
C TYR A 186 -20.02 2.79 2.09
N ARG A 187 -19.66 4.08 2.15
CA ARG A 187 -20.09 4.95 3.27
C ARG A 187 -21.54 5.43 3.18
N LEU A 188 -22.15 5.39 2.00
CA LEU A 188 -23.52 5.86 1.79
C LEU A 188 -24.55 4.71 1.82
N CYS A 189 -24.18 3.50 1.36
CA CYS A 189 -25.07 2.33 1.45
C CYS A 189 -25.16 1.73 2.86
N ALA A 190 -24.14 1.90 3.72
CA ALA A 190 -24.20 1.39 5.09
C ALA A 190 -25.24 2.11 5.98
N ASN A 191 -25.64 3.32 5.61
CA ASN A 191 -26.64 4.12 6.34
C ASN A 191 -28.04 4.08 5.71
N SER A 192 -28.26 3.28 4.67
CA SER A 192 -29.58 3.10 4.04
C SER A 192 -30.24 1.77 4.38
N TRP A 193 -29.68 1.03 5.34
CA TRP A 193 -30.23 -0.23 5.89
C TRP A 193 -30.50 -0.12 7.40
N ARG A 194 -31.00 1.04 7.84
CA ARG A 194 -31.74 1.23 9.09
C ARG A 194 -32.95 2.11 8.82
#